data_AF-A0A0J7ITA6-F1
#
_entry.id   AF-A0A0J7ITA6-F1
#
_cell.length_a   1.000
_cell.length_b   1.000
_cell.length_c   1.000
_cell.angle_alpha   90.00
_cell.angle_beta   90.00
_cell.angle_gamma   90.00
#
_symmetry.space_group_name_H-M   'P 1'
#
loop_
_entity.id
_entity.type
_entity.pdbx_description
1 polymer ?
#
loop_
_entity_poly.entity_id
_entity_poly.type
_entity_poly.pdbx_seq_one_letter_code
_entity_poly.pdbx_strand_id
1 'polypeptide(L)'
;MDKTVLKFLFFFTLLAQNISCQKMKEEKNEKLPEFQVEISHPRNKLDISPVEDKIITLEGVAASLPYGSTSGEWGNSGKGWTEQYGTPIGADIKYFSRYEDTFYHLKVDFPVDKIKEYMQRAYAQSEVSMSEESLQEYKILGRNESFNSAQNPYNSFTTLVFGFAPKGMVVVWLRYGIVQIELGKFQAEIIKDDKELEKKFFSKLSVTRAELKQNRFLDISPKEWEDYRIRYSWKPTISSENKNLKRFEMNIIYFNGEAEAILRPWIDNVPLKDRAVPKEINFTWETGANQQFVGRAYFSWEKANEIFRKAGSKGNLEFKVSQDNSSFQILLNGEPLPADSTRVFQTEREFHESYK
;
A
#
# COMPACT_ATOMS: atom_id res chain seq x y z
N MET A 1 18.24 26.34 58.38
CA MET A 1 17.92 25.12 57.63
C MET A 1 19.24 24.53 57.15
N ASP A 2 19.53 23.29 57.55
CA ASP A 2 20.83 22.66 57.29
C ASP A 2 21.10 22.52 55.78
N LYS A 3 22.31 22.85 55.32
CA LYS A 3 22.68 22.84 53.88
C LYS A 3 22.49 21.46 53.26
N THR A 4 22.60 20.41 54.07
CA THR A 4 22.37 19.01 53.68
C THR A 4 20.88 18.75 53.39
N VAL A 5 19.98 19.27 54.23
CA VAL A 5 18.52 19.12 54.07
C VAL A 5 18.03 19.89 52.83
N LEU A 6 18.58 21.08 52.57
CA LEU A 6 18.25 21.85 51.37
C LEU A 6 18.70 21.14 50.07
N LYS A 7 19.86 20.46 50.08
CA LYS A 7 20.33 19.65 48.94
C LYS A 7 19.44 18.43 48.69
N PHE A 8 19.01 17.75 49.75
CA PHE A 8 18.08 16.62 49.62
C PHE A 8 16.72 17.06 49.09
N LEU A 9 16.16 18.17 49.56
CA LEU A 9 14.90 18.71 49.03
C LEU A 9 15.01 19.05 47.53
N PHE A 10 16.12 19.69 47.13
CA PHE A 10 16.35 20.08 45.74
C PHE A 10 16.49 18.85 44.81
N PHE A 11 17.20 17.81 45.27
CA PHE A 11 17.34 16.56 44.54
C PHE A 11 15.99 15.81 44.41
N PHE A 12 15.17 15.82 45.45
CA PHE A 12 13.84 15.21 45.44
C PHE A 12 12.87 15.93 44.49
N THR A 13 12.92 17.27 44.42
CA THR A 13 12.14 18.03 43.43
C THR A 13 12.58 17.75 41.99
N LEU A 14 13.87 17.57 41.73
CA LEU A 14 14.39 17.21 40.41
C LEU A 14 13.97 15.78 39.99
N LEU A 15 14.00 14.82 40.92
CA LEU A 15 13.49 13.47 40.70
C LEU A 15 11.98 13.47 40.43
N ALA A 16 11.20 14.21 41.22
CA ALA A 16 9.76 14.33 41.03
C ALA A 16 9.39 15.01 39.70
N GLN A 17 10.14 16.02 39.26
CA GLN A 17 9.97 16.65 37.95
C GLN A 17 10.32 15.72 36.80
N ASN A 18 11.36 14.89 36.92
CA ASN A 18 11.71 13.90 35.89
C ASN A 18 10.65 12.79 35.79
N ILE A 19 10.16 12.26 36.91
CA ILE A 19 9.11 11.24 36.94
C ILE A 19 7.78 11.80 36.40
N SER A 20 7.45 13.07 36.71
CA SER A 20 6.26 13.73 36.16
C SER A 20 6.38 14.01 34.65
N CYS A 21 7.57 14.37 34.15
CA CYS A 21 7.83 14.53 32.72
C CYS A 21 7.80 13.20 31.97
N GLN A 22 8.28 12.11 32.58
CA GLN A 22 8.18 10.77 32.01
C GLN A 22 6.72 10.30 31.97
N LYS A 23 5.97 10.43 33.06
CA LYS A 23 4.52 10.13 33.09
C LYS A 23 3.71 10.96 32.10
N MET A 24 3.98 12.26 31.94
CA MET A 24 3.28 13.08 30.94
C MET A 24 3.62 12.70 29.50
N LYS A 25 4.83 12.21 29.23
CA LYS A 25 5.21 11.68 27.91
C LYS A 25 4.58 10.31 27.66
N GLU A 26 4.54 9.46 28.68
CA GLU A 26 3.84 8.17 28.64
C GLU A 26 2.32 8.37 28.49
N GLU A 27 1.68 9.28 29.22
CA GLU A 27 0.24 9.58 29.09
C GLU A 27 -0.13 10.29 27.78
N LYS A 28 0.76 11.11 27.19
CA LYS A 28 0.55 11.70 25.86
C LYS A 28 0.84 10.73 24.71
N ASN A 29 1.74 9.77 24.92
CA ASN A 29 2.07 8.74 23.93
C ASN A 29 1.28 7.44 24.15
N GLU A 30 0.55 7.29 25.26
CA GLU A 30 -0.39 6.20 25.48
C GLU A 30 -1.57 6.36 24.52
N LYS A 31 -1.39 5.67 23.39
CA LYS A 31 -2.35 5.27 22.36
C LYS A 31 -2.60 6.27 21.23
N LEU A 32 -1.59 7.04 20.82
CA LEU A 32 -1.62 7.51 19.43
C LEU A 32 -1.39 6.32 18.50
N PRO A 33 -2.25 6.14 17.49
CA PRO A 33 -2.16 4.97 16.65
C PRO A 33 -0.91 5.05 15.77
N GLU A 34 -0.18 3.94 15.74
CA GLU A 34 1.06 3.79 14.99
C GLU A 34 0.78 3.65 13.48
N PHE A 35 1.72 4.07 12.65
CA PHE A 35 1.78 3.73 11.24
C PHE A 35 3.21 3.85 10.70
N GLN A 36 3.50 3.13 9.64
CA GLN A 36 4.74 3.27 8.87
C GLN A 36 4.55 4.24 7.70
N VAL A 37 5.65 4.75 7.18
CA VAL A 37 5.65 5.57 5.96
C VAL A 37 6.57 4.92 4.94
N GLU A 38 6.10 4.83 3.70
CA GLU A 38 6.89 4.39 2.56
C GLU A 38 6.98 5.47 1.49
N ILE A 39 8.14 5.56 0.84
CA ILE A 39 8.36 6.40 -0.33
C ILE A 39 8.84 5.53 -1.49
N SER A 40 8.05 5.50 -2.56
CA SER A 40 8.27 4.67 -3.72
C SER A 40 8.44 5.49 -5.00
N HIS A 41 9.02 4.85 -6.02
CA HIS A 41 9.11 5.39 -7.36
C HIS A 41 8.66 4.36 -8.39
N PRO A 42 8.32 4.79 -9.62
CA PRO A 42 7.96 3.89 -10.69
C PRO A 42 9.00 2.84 -11.07
N ARG A 43 10.25 3.27 -11.23
CA ARG A 43 11.39 2.49 -11.73
C ARG A 43 12.68 3.10 -11.19
N ASN A 44 13.73 2.30 -11.03
CA ASN A 44 15.00 2.72 -10.41
C ASN A 44 15.63 4.01 -10.96
N LYS A 45 15.42 4.36 -12.23
CA LYS A 45 15.95 5.59 -12.83
C LYS A 45 15.17 6.86 -12.45
N LEU A 46 13.98 6.70 -11.88
CA LEU A 46 13.02 7.75 -11.54
C LEU A 46 12.96 8.01 -10.03
N ASP A 47 14.05 7.75 -9.30
CA ASP A 47 14.10 8.04 -7.87
C ASP A 47 14.19 9.54 -7.59
N ILE A 48 13.53 9.95 -6.50
CA ILE A 48 13.63 11.28 -5.91
C ILE A 48 14.31 11.21 -4.54
N SER A 49 14.79 12.36 -4.06
CA SER A 49 15.34 12.49 -2.71
C SER A 49 14.63 13.61 -1.95
N PRO A 50 13.96 13.33 -0.82
CA PRO A 50 13.44 14.36 0.08
C PRO A 50 14.56 15.28 0.60
N VAL A 51 14.23 16.55 0.81
CA VAL A 51 15.14 17.59 1.33
C VAL A 51 14.60 18.16 2.64
N GLU A 52 13.29 18.40 2.68
CA GLU A 52 12.50 18.82 3.83
C GLU A 52 11.18 18.09 3.76
N ASP A 53 10.69 17.61 4.90
CA ASP A 53 9.42 16.91 4.93
C ASP A 53 8.73 17.08 6.28
N LYS A 54 7.41 17.04 6.22
CA LYS A 54 6.52 16.97 7.36
C LYS A 54 5.24 16.29 6.93
N ILE A 55 4.86 15.23 7.63
CA ILE A 55 3.51 14.68 7.57
C ILE A 55 2.67 15.42 8.61
N ILE A 56 1.55 15.98 8.17
CA ILE A 56 0.62 16.72 9.02
C ILE A 56 -0.31 15.69 9.64
N THR A 57 -0.33 15.61 10.96
CA THR A 57 -1.23 14.73 11.70
C THR A 57 -2.32 15.54 12.40
N LEU A 58 -3.51 14.95 12.56
CA LEU A 58 -4.66 15.58 13.19
C LEU A 58 -4.34 16.00 14.64
N GLU A 59 -3.54 15.20 15.32
CA GLU A 59 -3.14 15.37 16.71
C GLU A 59 -1.96 16.35 16.88
N GLY A 60 -1.39 16.84 15.78
CA GLY A 60 -0.25 17.77 15.78
C GLY A 60 1.08 17.12 16.17
N VAL A 61 1.17 15.79 16.13
CA VAL A 61 2.39 15.04 16.40
C VAL A 61 3.29 15.00 15.16
N ALA A 62 4.60 15.06 15.40
CA ALA A 62 5.59 15.00 14.34
C ALA A 62 5.58 13.62 13.67
N ALA A 63 5.45 13.62 12.35
CA ALA A 63 5.67 12.47 11.49
C ALA A 63 6.45 12.90 10.25
N SER A 64 7.30 12.01 9.73
CA SER A 64 8.23 12.31 8.64
C SER A 64 8.33 11.17 7.63
N LEU A 65 8.92 11.47 6.48
CA LEU A 65 9.31 10.47 5.50
C LEU A 65 10.51 9.64 5.99
N PRO A 66 10.72 8.43 5.43
CA PRO A 66 11.94 7.66 5.63
C PRO A 66 13.20 8.40 5.21
N TYR A 67 14.32 8.09 5.85
CA TYR A 67 15.62 8.63 5.43
C TYR A 67 16.06 8.02 4.09
N GLY A 68 16.52 8.88 3.17
CA GLY A 68 17.10 8.49 1.90
C GLY A 68 16.18 8.75 0.70
N SER A 69 16.58 8.24 -0.47
CA SER A 69 15.77 8.32 -1.70
C SER A 69 14.61 7.32 -1.66
N THR A 70 13.60 7.57 -2.50
CA THR A 70 12.59 6.54 -2.85
C THR A 70 13.23 5.21 -3.27
N SER A 71 12.55 4.10 -2.99
CA SER A 71 12.97 2.75 -3.39
C SER A 71 11.79 1.90 -3.86
N GLY A 72 12.08 0.68 -4.33
CA GLY A 72 11.06 -0.31 -4.67
C GLY A 72 10.36 -0.03 -5.99
N GLU A 73 9.08 -0.39 -6.05
CA GLU A 73 8.23 -0.27 -7.24
C GLU A 73 7.05 0.68 -6.97
N TRP A 74 6.33 1.04 -8.03
CA TRP A 74 5.16 1.91 -7.94
C TRP A 74 4.13 1.40 -6.91
N GLY A 75 3.97 2.14 -5.81
CA GLY A 75 3.05 1.79 -4.71
C GLY A 75 3.64 0.87 -3.63
N ASN A 76 4.92 0.50 -3.70
CA ASN A 76 5.55 -0.37 -2.70
C ASN A 76 7.06 -0.16 -2.63
N SER A 77 7.58 0.35 -1.51
CA SER A 77 9.03 0.54 -1.35
C SER A 77 9.80 -0.76 -1.03
N GLY A 78 9.08 -1.80 -0.59
CA GLY A 78 9.62 -3.07 -0.07
C GLY A 78 10.27 -2.95 1.31
N LYS A 79 10.23 -1.78 1.95
CA LYS A 79 10.89 -1.52 3.25
C LYS A 79 10.06 -0.57 4.10
N GLY A 80 9.62 -1.06 5.26
CA GLY A 80 9.11 -0.21 6.34
C GLY A 80 10.25 0.58 6.99
N TRP A 81 9.98 1.85 7.31
CA TRP A 81 10.84 2.70 8.14
C TRP A 81 10.29 2.77 9.57
N THR A 82 11.01 3.48 10.45
CA THR A 82 10.62 3.76 11.84
C THR A 82 9.16 4.20 11.96
N GLU A 83 8.53 3.69 13.01
CA GLU A 83 7.15 3.94 13.39
C GLU A 83 6.87 5.45 13.53
N GLN A 84 5.77 5.89 12.93
CA GLN A 84 5.19 7.22 13.06
C GLN A 84 3.89 7.13 13.86
N TYR A 85 3.41 8.26 14.38
CA TYR A 85 2.27 8.28 15.30
C TYR A 85 1.23 9.32 14.87
N GLY A 86 -0.05 8.97 15.05
CA GLY A 86 -1.19 9.85 14.82
C GLY A 86 -2.00 9.50 13.57
N THR A 87 -2.81 10.47 13.15
CA THR A 87 -3.75 10.36 12.02
C THR A 87 -3.29 11.28 10.89
N PRO A 88 -2.74 10.75 9.78
CA PRO A 88 -2.17 11.57 8.72
C PRO A 88 -3.27 12.30 7.93
N ILE A 89 -3.27 13.62 7.97
CA ILE A 89 -4.25 14.50 7.32
C ILE A 89 -3.64 15.41 6.26
N GLY A 90 -2.34 15.28 5.97
CA GLY A 90 -1.69 16.05 4.92
C GLY A 90 -0.18 15.87 4.90
N ALA A 91 0.48 16.58 3.99
CA ALA A 91 1.93 16.59 3.88
C ALA A 91 2.46 17.93 3.35
N ASP A 92 3.64 18.30 3.81
CA ASP A 92 4.46 19.42 3.32
C ASP A 92 5.87 18.87 3.05
N ILE A 93 6.17 18.60 1.79
CA ILE A 93 7.38 17.88 1.35
C ILE A 93 8.05 18.66 0.24
N LYS A 94 9.33 18.99 0.43
CA LYS A 94 10.22 19.46 -0.63
C LYS A 94 11.21 18.38 -0.98
N TYR A 95 11.33 18.08 -2.27
CA TYR A 95 12.20 17.02 -2.76
C TYR A 95 12.89 17.42 -4.05
N PHE A 96 14.01 16.75 -4.33
CA PHE A 96 14.74 16.90 -5.57
C PHE A 96 14.48 15.71 -6.49
N SER A 97 13.99 15.97 -7.69
CA SER A 97 13.87 14.99 -8.77
C SER A 97 15.21 14.88 -9.49
N ARG A 98 15.94 13.79 -9.20
CA ARG A 98 17.31 13.57 -9.69
C ARG A 98 17.39 13.39 -11.20
N TYR A 99 16.28 13.01 -11.83
CA TYR A 99 16.16 12.80 -13.26
C TYR A 99 15.54 14.00 -14.00
N GLU A 100 15.01 15.00 -13.30
CA GLU A 100 14.48 16.22 -13.93
C GLU A 100 15.28 17.47 -13.59
N ASP A 101 16.31 17.35 -12.74
CA ASP A 101 17.10 18.50 -12.26
C ASP A 101 16.22 19.59 -11.62
N THR A 102 15.17 19.17 -10.91
CA THR A 102 14.09 20.06 -10.45
C THR A 102 13.76 19.80 -8.99
N PHE A 103 13.68 20.88 -8.20
CA PHE A 103 13.09 20.85 -6.87
C PHE A 103 11.58 21.05 -6.96
N TYR A 104 10.85 20.22 -6.24
CA TYR A 104 9.39 20.26 -6.15
C TYR A 104 8.94 20.49 -4.71
N HIS A 105 7.79 21.14 -4.55
CA HIS A 105 7.08 21.31 -3.29
C HIS A 105 5.70 20.68 -3.38
N LEU A 106 5.48 19.59 -2.65
CA LEU A 106 4.15 19.04 -2.39
C LEU A 106 3.64 19.63 -1.09
N LYS A 107 2.58 20.45 -1.17
CA LYS A 107 1.84 20.92 0.00
C LYS A 107 0.37 20.56 -0.18
N VAL A 108 -0.13 19.67 0.67
CA VAL A 108 -1.44 19.04 0.45
C VAL A 108 -2.12 18.70 1.76
N ASP A 109 -3.44 18.94 1.79
CA ASP A 109 -4.35 18.41 2.81
C ASP A 109 -5.09 17.19 2.25
N PHE A 110 -5.18 16.14 3.05
CA PHE A 110 -5.96 14.94 2.73
C PHE A 110 -7.42 15.13 3.17
N PRO A 111 -8.38 14.43 2.53
CA PRO A 111 -9.78 14.51 2.93
C PRO A 111 -9.97 13.90 4.35
N VAL A 112 -10.11 14.76 5.35
CA VAL A 112 -10.06 14.39 6.78
C VAL A 112 -11.12 13.36 7.14
N ASP A 113 -12.35 13.50 6.63
CA ASP A 113 -13.44 12.55 6.92
C ASP A 113 -13.15 11.17 6.34
N LYS A 114 -12.62 11.12 5.10
CA LYS A 114 -12.17 9.88 4.44
C LYS A 114 -11.07 9.22 5.27
N ILE A 115 -10.06 9.98 5.71
CA ILE A 115 -8.99 9.46 6.57
C ILE A 115 -9.56 8.89 7.87
N LYS A 116 -10.39 9.65 8.60
CA LYS A 116 -10.98 9.21 9.86
C LYS A 116 -11.76 7.90 9.71
N GLU A 117 -12.55 7.79 8.65
CA GLU A 117 -13.26 6.56 8.32
C GLU A 117 -12.30 5.38 8.10
N TYR A 118 -11.32 5.57 7.23
CA TYR A 118 -10.31 4.55 6.90
C TYR A 118 -9.45 4.14 8.09
N MET A 119 -9.20 5.03 9.04
CA MET A 119 -8.47 4.73 10.28
C MET A 119 -9.25 3.81 11.22
N GLN A 120 -10.58 3.67 11.04
CA GLN A 120 -11.38 2.76 11.86
C GLN A 120 -11.52 1.36 11.24
N ARG A 121 -11.16 1.20 9.97
CA ARG A 121 -11.32 -0.07 9.25
C ARG A 121 -10.14 -1.00 9.52
N ALA A 122 -10.46 -2.28 9.69
CA ALA A 122 -9.51 -3.38 9.64
C ALA A 122 -9.95 -4.37 8.55
N TYR A 123 -9.06 -4.68 7.61
CA TYR A 123 -9.34 -5.51 6.45
C TYR A 123 -8.94 -6.96 6.69
N ALA A 124 -9.75 -7.90 6.22
CA ALA A 124 -9.42 -9.31 6.31
C ALA A 124 -8.19 -9.65 5.44
N GLN A 125 -7.28 -10.46 5.98
CA GLN A 125 -6.04 -10.86 5.33
C GLN A 125 -6.08 -12.33 4.87
N SER A 126 -6.53 -13.23 5.74
CA SER A 126 -6.79 -14.63 5.41
C SER A 126 -7.72 -15.25 6.44
N GLU A 127 -8.19 -16.46 6.15
CA GLU A 127 -8.74 -17.37 7.16
C GLU A 127 -7.67 -17.70 8.20
N VAL A 128 -8.07 -17.94 9.46
CA VAL A 128 -7.16 -18.21 10.59
C VAL A 128 -7.58 -19.48 11.31
N SER A 129 -6.62 -20.23 11.86
CA SER A 129 -6.87 -21.61 12.28
C SER A 129 -7.85 -21.76 13.45
N MET A 130 -7.87 -20.82 14.41
CA MET A 130 -8.66 -20.93 15.66
C MET A 130 -10.00 -20.18 15.63
N SER A 131 -10.38 -19.55 14.52
CA SER A 131 -11.63 -18.79 14.42
C SER A 131 -12.54 -19.38 13.35
N GLU A 132 -13.72 -19.86 13.75
CA GLU A 132 -14.76 -20.31 12.81
C GLU A 132 -15.72 -19.18 12.41
N GLU A 133 -15.48 -17.94 12.87
CA GLU A 133 -16.28 -16.79 12.45
C GLU A 133 -16.15 -16.53 10.95
N SER A 134 -17.29 -16.34 10.28
CA SER A 134 -17.30 -15.91 8.89
C SER A 134 -16.64 -14.54 8.72
N LEU A 135 -15.73 -14.43 7.74
CA LEU A 135 -15.02 -13.20 7.45
C LEU A 135 -15.92 -12.16 6.79
N GLN A 136 -15.61 -10.89 7.04
CA GLN A 136 -16.13 -9.74 6.29
C GLN A 136 -14.95 -9.08 5.57
N GLU A 137 -15.20 -8.41 4.43
CA GLU A 137 -14.14 -7.69 3.69
C GLU A 137 -13.36 -6.73 4.61
N TYR A 138 -14.08 -6.02 5.48
CA TYR A 138 -13.53 -5.26 6.58
C TYR A 138 -14.50 -5.19 7.76
N LYS A 139 -13.97 -4.94 8.96
CA LYS A 139 -14.71 -4.59 10.18
C LYS A 139 -14.29 -3.21 10.69
N ILE A 140 -15.11 -2.58 11.53
CA ILE A 140 -14.78 -1.33 12.23
C ILE A 140 -14.17 -1.68 13.59
N LEU A 141 -12.84 -1.84 13.63
CA LEU A 141 -12.09 -2.31 14.81
C LEU A 141 -11.06 -1.28 15.31
N GLY A 142 -10.90 -0.15 14.62
CA GLY A 142 -9.92 0.88 14.98
C GLY A 142 -8.55 0.63 14.37
N ARG A 143 -7.50 1.05 15.09
CA ARG A 143 -6.13 1.18 14.56
C ARG A 143 -5.14 0.08 14.99
N ASN A 144 -5.57 -0.85 15.84
CA ASN A 144 -4.64 -1.73 16.56
C ASN A 144 -4.80 -3.22 16.18
N GLU A 145 -5.57 -3.54 15.14
CA GLU A 145 -5.65 -4.92 14.67
C GLU A 145 -4.40 -5.27 13.89
N SER A 146 -3.74 -6.35 14.31
CA SER A 146 -2.62 -6.96 13.60
C SER A 146 -2.99 -8.39 13.28
N PHE A 147 -2.84 -8.77 12.01
CA PHE A 147 -3.11 -10.12 11.57
C PHE A 147 -2.26 -11.14 12.34
N ASN A 148 -2.90 -12.25 12.69
CA ASN A 148 -2.30 -13.39 13.35
C ASN A 148 -2.96 -14.65 12.79
N SER A 149 -2.18 -15.52 12.17
CA SER A 149 -2.67 -16.72 11.47
C SER A 149 -3.42 -17.71 12.36
N ALA A 150 -3.28 -17.62 13.68
CA ALA A 150 -4.03 -18.44 14.62
C ALA A 150 -5.37 -17.78 15.00
N GLN A 151 -5.37 -16.49 15.34
CA GLN A 151 -6.49 -15.87 16.07
C GLN A 151 -7.13 -14.66 15.40
N ASN A 152 -6.36 -13.82 14.70
CA ASN A 152 -6.85 -12.55 14.18
C ASN A 152 -6.75 -12.48 12.65
N PRO A 153 -7.86 -12.57 11.93
CA PRO A 153 -7.84 -12.51 10.47
C PRO A 153 -7.73 -11.08 9.92
N TYR A 154 -7.76 -10.04 10.76
CA TYR A 154 -7.83 -8.65 10.31
C TYR A 154 -6.53 -7.87 10.54
N ASN A 155 -6.32 -6.85 9.71
CA ASN A 155 -5.25 -5.89 9.88
C ASN A 155 -5.81 -4.46 9.74
N SER A 156 -5.52 -3.61 10.72
CA SER A 156 -5.83 -2.18 10.70
C SER A 156 -4.91 -1.42 9.74
N PHE A 157 -5.09 -0.11 9.61
CA PHE A 157 -4.19 0.74 8.84
C PHE A 157 -2.75 0.61 9.36
N THR A 158 -1.84 0.22 8.47
CA THR A 158 -0.42 -0.01 8.80
C THR A 158 0.51 1.01 8.19
N THR A 159 0.25 1.48 6.96
CA THR A 159 1.27 2.21 6.19
C THR A 159 0.67 3.30 5.30
N LEU A 160 1.25 4.51 5.39
CA LEU A 160 1.05 5.60 4.46
C LEU A 160 2.12 5.54 3.35
N VAL A 161 1.71 5.31 2.11
CA VAL A 161 2.65 5.13 0.99
C VAL A 161 2.58 6.34 0.06
N PHE A 162 3.72 6.95 -0.25
CA PHE A 162 3.86 8.00 -1.26
C PHE A 162 4.56 7.45 -2.50
N GLY A 163 3.96 7.59 -3.67
CA GLY A 163 4.54 7.25 -4.97
C GLY A 163 4.87 8.51 -5.74
N PHE A 164 6.15 8.75 -5.98
CA PHE A 164 6.62 9.93 -6.71
C PHE A 164 6.88 9.59 -8.17
N ALA A 165 6.16 10.25 -9.07
CA ALA A 165 6.28 10.12 -10.51
C ALA A 165 6.76 11.45 -11.15
N PRO A 166 7.20 11.42 -12.43
CA PRO A 166 7.67 12.58 -13.17
C PRO A 166 6.71 13.75 -13.18
N LYS A 167 7.24 14.94 -13.46
CA LYS A 167 6.50 16.21 -13.54
C LYS A 167 5.73 16.53 -12.27
N GLY A 168 6.25 16.12 -11.11
CA GLY A 168 5.67 16.44 -9.80
C GLY A 168 4.44 15.62 -9.41
N MET A 169 4.07 14.57 -10.15
CA MET A 169 2.94 13.72 -9.80
C MET A 169 3.25 12.92 -8.53
N VAL A 170 2.33 12.95 -7.55
CA VAL A 170 2.44 12.15 -6.33
C VAL A 170 1.12 11.41 -6.08
N VAL A 171 1.17 10.09 -5.93
CA VAL A 171 -0.01 9.30 -5.54
C VAL A 171 0.21 8.80 -4.11
N VAL A 172 -0.85 8.86 -3.30
CA VAL A 172 -0.81 8.42 -1.91
C VAL A 172 -1.74 7.23 -1.72
N TRP A 173 -1.27 6.19 -1.03
CA TRP A 173 -2.08 5.01 -0.69
C TRP A 173 -2.12 4.78 0.82
N LEU A 174 -3.20 4.12 1.26
CA LEU A 174 -3.38 3.58 2.60
C LEU A 174 -3.26 2.06 2.53
N ARG A 175 -2.34 1.49 3.29
CA ARG A 175 -2.12 0.03 3.34
C ARG A 175 -2.64 -0.55 4.66
N TYR A 176 -3.21 -1.75 4.56
CA TYR A 176 -3.79 -2.55 5.64
C TYR A 176 -3.26 -3.99 5.54
N GLY A 177 -1.94 -4.16 5.46
CA GLY A 177 -1.34 -5.45 5.08
C GLY A 177 -1.42 -5.70 3.57
N ILE A 178 -2.11 -6.76 3.15
CA ILE A 178 -2.21 -7.15 1.73
C ILE A 178 -3.19 -6.28 0.93
N VAL A 179 -4.02 -5.49 1.61
CA VAL A 179 -4.95 -4.54 0.99
C VAL A 179 -4.31 -3.16 0.93
N GLN A 180 -4.35 -2.53 -0.25
CA GLN A 180 -3.83 -1.18 -0.47
C GLN A 180 -4.81 -0.35 -1.31
N ILE A 181 -5.19 0.82 -0.81
CA ILE A 181 -6.24 1.68 -1.37
C ILE A 181 -5.67 3.04 -1.74
N GLU A 182 -5.98 3.55 -2.93
CA GLU A 182 -5.59 4.90 -3.34
C GLU A 182 -6.34 5.95 -2.52
N LEU A 183 -5.59 6.76 -1.77
CA LEU A 183 -6.13 7.95 -1.10
C LEU A 183 -6.44 9.03 -2.14
N GLY A 184 -5.48 9.31 -3.02
CA GLY A 184 -5.62 10.24 -4.14
C GLY A 184 -4.31 10.53 -4.88
N LYS A 185 -4.45 11.22 -6.01
CA LYS A 185 -3.36 11.81 -6.79
C LYS A 185 -3.26 13.30 -6.48
N PHE A 186 -2.04 13.76 -6.28
CA PHE A 186 -1.67 15.14 -6.00
C PHE A 186 -0.56 15.62 -6.95
N GLN A 187 -0.39 16.93 -7.01
CA GLN A 187 0.57 17.59 -7.89
C GLN A 187 1.48 18.48 -7.05
N ALA A 188 2.78 18.22 -7.11
CA ALA A 188 3.81 19.07 -6.54
C ALA A 188 4.14 20.22 -7.51
N GLU A 189 4.46 21.38 -6.95
CA GLU A 189 4.80 22.59 -7.70
C GLU A 189 6.32 22.71 -7.87
N ILE A 190 6.77 23.26 -8.99
CA ILE A 190 8.20 23.55 -9.20
C ILE A 190 8.62 24.71 -8.30
N ILE A 191 9.69 24.52 -7.55
CA ILE A 191 10.33 25.58 -6.77
C ILE A 191 11.26 26.37 -7.69
N LYS A 192 10.89 27.62 -8.00
CA LYS A 192 11.65 28.47 -8.94
C LYS A 192 12.93 29.07 -8.34
N ASP A 193 12.89 29.43 -7.05
CA ASP A 193 14.06 29.92 -6.32
C ASP A 193 14.55 28.82 -5.39
N ASP A 194 15.42 27.96 -5.92
CA ASP A 194 15.86 26.72 -5.27
C ASP A 194 17.28 26.80 -4.70
N LYS A 195 17.94 27.96 -4.72
CA LYS A 195 19.37 28.13 -4.34
C LYS A 195 19.70 27.60 -2.95
N GLU A 196 18.86 27.89 -1.96
CA GLU A 196 19.06 27.40 -0.58
C GLU A 196 18.83 25.89 -0.48
N LEU A 197 17.87 25.35 -1.22
CA LEU A 197 17.62 23.90 -1.28
C LEU A 197 18.75 23.16 -1.99
N GLU A 198 19.26 23.74 -3.09
CA GLU A 198 20.43 23.24 -3.81
C GLU A 198 21.63 23.16 -2.88
N LYS A 199 21.97 24.27 -2.21
CA LYS A 199 23.07 24.30 -1.24
C LYS A 199 22.88 23.25 -0.14
N LYS A 200 21.68 23.14 0.41
CA LYS A 200 21.35 22.18 1.48
C LYS A 200 21.44 20.72 1.01
N PHE A 201 20.98 20.42 -0.20
CA PHE A 201 20.95 19.06 -0.75
C PHE A 201 22.33 18.61 -1.22
N PHE A 202 22.99 19.40 -2.07
CA PHE A 202 24.26 19.04 -2.70
C PHE A 202 25.47 19.15 -1.75
N SER A 203 25.39 19.92 -0.65
CA SER A 203 26.45 19.92 0.37
C SER A 203 26.66 18.56 1.06
N LYS A 204 25.70 17.63 0.93
CA LYS A 204 25.77 16.27 1.46
C LYS A 204 26.19 15.22 0.42
N LEU A 205 26.41 15.63 -0.83
CA LEU A 205 26.69 14.73 -1.94
C LEU A 205 28.11 14.96 -2.47
N SER A 206 28.72 13.91 -3.01
CA SER A 206 30.03 13.98 -3.68
C SER A 206 29.96 14.43 -5.15
N VAL A 207 28.75 14.67 -5.67
CA VAL A 207 28.50 15.06 -7.05
C VAL A 207 27.87 16.45 -7.08
N THR A 208 28.20 17.24 -8.11
CA THR A 208 27.57 18.53 -8.36
C THR A 208 26.21 18.39 -9.06
N ARG A 209 25.39 19.45 -9.03
CA ARG A 209 24.12 19.50 -9.78
C ARG A 209 24.34 19.31 -11.28
N ALA A 210 25.37 19.94 -11.84
CA ALA A 210 25.73 19.85 -13.25
C ALA A 210 26.11 18.41 -13.67
N GLU A 211 26.97 17.74 -12.90
CA GLU A 211 27.35 16.34 -13.15
C GLU A 211 26.15 15.39 -13.02
N LEU A 212 25.29 15.61 -12.02
CA LEU A 212 24.10 14.80 -11.81
C LEU A 212 23.14 14.94 -13.00
N LYS A 213 22.88 16.17 -13.45
CA LYS A 213 22.05 16.45 -14.63
C LYS A 213 22.60 15.77 -15.87
N GLN A 214 23.90 15.91 -16.14
CA GLN A 214 24.53 15.30 -17.32
C GLN A 214 24.34 13.78 -17.37
N ASN A 215 24.38 13.11 -16.21
CA ASN A 215 24.35 11.64 -16.13
C ASN A 215 22.95 11.05 -15.97
N ARG A 216 21.98 11.83 -15.47
CA ARG A 216 20.69 11.30 -14.99
C ARG A 216 19.46 11.93 -15.62
N PHE A 217 19.60 13.03 -16.36
CA PHE A 217 18.45 13.74 -16.89
C PHE A 217 17.62 12.86 -17.84
N LEU A 218 16.32 12.82 -17.61
CA LEU A 218 15.33 12.11 -18.40
C LEU A 218 14.08 12.99 -18.54
N ASP A 219 13.63 13.21 -19.77
CA ASP A 219 12.36 13.90 -20.02
C ASP A 219 11.25 12.86 -20.19
N ILE A 220 10.62 12.48 -19.08
CA ILE A 220 9.56 11.47 -19.04
C ILE A 220 8.23 12.12 -18.68
N SER A 221 7.19 11.76 -19.42
CA SER A 221 5.81 12.18 -19.13
C SER A 221 5.21 11.34 -18.00
N PRO A 222 4.33 11.92 -17.14
CA PRO A 222 3.61 11.16 -16.11
C PRO A 222 2.50 10.27 -16.69
N LYS A 223 2.25 10.32 -18.00
CA LYS A 223 1.09 9.68 -18.65
C LYS A 223 0.93 8.20 -18.33
N GLU A 224 2.02 7.44 -18.26
CA GLU A 224 1.95 6.00 -17.95
C GLU A 224 1.23 5.74 -16.61
N TRP A 225 1.62 6.47 -15.55
CA TRP A 225 1.02 6.30 -14.21
C TRP A 225 -0.35 6.97 -14.09
N GLU A 226 -0.63 7.99 -14.90
CA GLU A 226 -2.00 8.51 -15.02
C GLU A 226 -2.92 7.47 -15.66
N ASP A 227 -2.48 6.82 -16.73
CA ASP A 227 -3.24 5.83 -17.47
C ASP A 227 -3.48 4.57 -16.62
N TYR A 228 -2.53 4.17 -15.77
CA TYR A 228 -2.71 3.06 -14.82
C TYR A 228 -3.91 3.24 -13.88
N ARG A 229 -4.34 4.48 -13.63
CA ARG A 229 -5.49 4.81 -12.77
C ARG A 229 -6.84 4.70 -13.50
N ILE A 230 -6.87 4.37 -14.79
CA ILE A 230 -8.10 4.07 -15.51
C ILE A 230 -8.79 2.88 -14.85
N ARG A 231 -10.09 3.02 -14.57
CA ARG A 231 -10.91 1.99 -13.94
C ARG A 231 -12.00 1.51 -14.89
N TYR A 232 -12.32 0.24 -14.77
CA TYR A 232 -13.45 -0.40 -15.44
C TYR A 232 -14.32 -1.09 -14.40
N SER A 233 -15.62 -1.15 -14.66
CA SER A 233 -16.55 -1.85 -13.78
C SER A 233 -16.49 -3.35 -14.10
N TRP A 234 -15.81 -4.15 -13.27
CA TRP A 234 -15.65 -5.59 -13.50
C TRP A 234 -15.57 -6.40 -12.21
N LYS A 235 -15.80 -7.71 -12.28
CA LYS A 235 -15.63 -8.68 -11.18
C LYS A 235 -14.84 -9.91 -11.63
N PRO A 236 -13.97 -10.48 -10.78
CA PRO A 236 -13.35 -11.77 -11.02
C PRO A 236 -14.28 -12.94 -10.64
N THR A 237 -14.16 -14.05 -11.36
CA THR A 237 -14.82 -15.32 -11.02
C THR A 237 -13.90 -16.50 -11.29
N ILE A 238 -13.95 -17.54 -10.47
CA ILE A 238 -13.23 -18.80 -10.71
C ILE A 238 -14.27 -19.87 -11.04
N SER A 239 -14.09 -20.55 -12.18
CA SER A 239 -15.01 -21.58 -12.65
C SER A 239 -14.26 -22.85 -13.05
N SER A 240 -14.98 -23.97 -13.11
CA SER A 240 -14.47 -25.23 -13.64
C SER A 240 -15.65 -26.11 -14.05
N GLU A 241 -15.41 -27.04 -14.97
CA GLU A 241 -16.33 -28.14 -15.27
C GLU A 241 -16.32 -29.20 -14.17
N ASN A 242 -15.30 -29.19 -13.30
CA ASN A 242 -15.25 -30.02 -12.11
C ASN A 242 -16.27 -29.54 -11.07
N LYS A 243 -17.30 -30.36 -10.82
CA LYS A 243 -18.40 -30.04 -9.88
C LYS A 243 -17.96 -29.92 -8.42
N ASN A 244 -16.77 -30.42 -8.08
CA ASN A 244 -16.19 -30.35 -6.73
C ASN A 244 -15.34 -29.09 -6.52
N LEU A 245 -15.38 -28.10 -7.41
CA LEU A 245 -14.61 -26.88 -7.26
C LEU A 245 -15.00 -26.10 -5.98
N LYS A 246 -14.03 -25.98 -5.07
CA LYS A 246 -14.06 -25.03 -3.95
C LYS A 246 -13.09 -23.89 -4.21
N ARG A 247 -13.50 -22.66 -3.85
CA ARG A 247 -12.75 -21.42 -4.00
C ARG A 247 -12.40 -20.90 -2.62
N PHE A 248 -11.15 -20.51 -2.39
CA PHE A 248 -10.70 -20.12 -1.05
C PHE A 248 -10.39 -18.64 -0.97
N GLU A 249 -9.51 -18.18 -1.85
CA GLU A 249 -9.05 -16.80 -1.86
C GLU A 249 -8.50 -16.39 -3.22
N MET A 250 -8.49 -15.09 -3.46
CA MET A 250 -7.87 -14.43 -4.61
C MET A 250 -7.27 -13.11 -4.16
N ASN A 251 -5.99 -12.88 -4.46
CA ASN A 251 -5.36 -11.57 -4.25
C ASN A 251 -5.03 -10.95 -5.60
N ILE A 252 -5.33 -9.66 -5.73
CA ILE A 252 -5.16 -8.88 -6.95
C ILE A 252 -4.24 -7.70 -6.66
N ILE A 253 -3.18 -7.56 -7.44
CA ILE A 253 -2.31 -6.38 -7.46
C ILE A 253 -2.59 -5.65 -8.77
N TYR A 254 -2.83 -4.34 -8.68
CA TYR A 254 -3.21 -3.51 -9.82
C TYR A 254 -2.03 -2.65 -10.32
N PHE A 255 -2.08 -2.23 -11.58
CA PHE A 255 -1.05 -1.35 -12.16
C PHE A 255 -0.99 0.03 -11.50
N ASN A 256 -2.10 0.55 -10.95
CA ASN A 256 -2.12 1.81 -10.20
C ASN A 256 -1.53 1.69 -8.78
N GLY A 257 -1.02 0.54 -8.39
CA GLY A 257 -0.46 0.29 -7.06
C GLY A 257 -1.49 -0.10 -6.00
N GLU A 258 -2.79 -0.21 -6.31
CA GLU A 258 -3.75 -0.79 -5.36
C GLU A 258 -3.59 -2.30 -5.23
N ALA A 259 -4.11 -2.87 -4.14
CA ALA A 259 -4.21 -4.30 -3.93
C ALA A 259 -5.51 -4.67 -3.21
N GLU A 260 -6.12 -5.79 -3.60
CA GLU A 260 -7.40 -6.30 -3.08
C GLU A 260 -7.26 -7.78 -2.70
N ALA A 261 -7.87 -8.16 -1.57
CA ALA A 261 -8.02 -9.55 -1.14
C ALA A 261 -9.50 -9.95 -1.23
N ILE A 262 -9.77 -11.05 -1.90
CA ILE A 262 -11.10 -11.63 -2.09
C ILE A 262 -11.08 -13.00 -1.43
N LEU A 263 -11.74 -13.12 -0.28
CA LEU A 263 -11.71 -14.31 0.55
C LEU A 263 -13.11 -14.92 0.64
N ARG A 264 -13.21 -16.12 1.21
CA ARG A 264 -14.51 -16.63 1.63
C ARG A 264 -15.11 -15.79 2.77
N PRO A 265 -16.45 -15.64 2.79
CA PRO A 265 -17.40 -16.25 1.87
C PRO A 265 -17.65 -15.44 0.57
N TRP A 266 -17.13 -14.21 0.45
CA TRP A 266 -17.53 -13.33 -0.66
C TRP A 266 -16.86 -13.65 -2.00
N ILE A 267 -15.85 -14.53 -2.04
CA ILE A 267 -15.26 -15.06 -3.28
C ILE A 267 -16.30 -15.78 -4.16
N ASP A 268 -17.35 -16.34 -3.57
CA ASP A 268 -18.43 -16.99 -4.32
C ASP A 268 -19.36 -15.98 -5.00
N ASN A 269 -19.42 -14.74 -4.49
CA ASN A 269 -20.32 -13.70 -4.97
C ASN A 269 -19.62 -12.34 -5.00
N VAL A 270 -18.52 -12.26 -5.76
CA VAL A 270 -17.74 -11.03 -5.85
C VAL A 270 -18.59 -9.92 -6.50
N PRO A 271 -18.76 -8.77 -5.85
CA PRO A 271 -19.53 -7.67 -6.41
C PRO A 271 -18.82 -7.04 -7.61
N LEU A 272 -19.62 -6.54 -8.55
CA LEU A 272 -19.13 -5.64 -9.59
C LEU A 272 -18.67 -4.32 -8.94
N LYS A 273 -17.41 -3.97 -9.11
CA LYS A 273 -16.81 -2.74 -8.57
C LYS A 273 -15.93 -2.10 -9.65
N ASP A 274 -15.66 -0.81 -9.51
CA ASP A 274 -14.72 -0.09 -10.37
C ASP A 274 -13.28 -0.41 -9.95
N ARG A 275 -12.63 -1.23 -10.76
CA ARG A 275 -11.28 -1.76 -10.52
C ARG A 275 -10.34 -1.30 -11.62
N ALA A 276 -9.08 -1.06 -11.25
CA ALA A 276 -8.02 -0.82 -12.23
C ALA A 276 -7.71 -2.11 -13.01
N VAL A 277 -6.87 -2.00 -14.03
CA VAL A 277 -6.37 -3.16 -14.77
C VAL A 277 -5.44 -3.98 -13.86
N PRO A 278 -5.62 -5.31 -13.75
CA PRO A 278 -4.77 -6.14 -12.90
C PRO A 278 -3.36 -6.25 -13.48
N LYS A 279 -2.35 -6.17 -12.60
CA LYS A 279 -0.93 -6.47 -12.89
C LYS A 279 -0.63 -7.94 -12.60
N GLU A 280 -1.10 -8.42 -11.44
CA GLU A 280 -0.94 -9.79 -10.98
C GLU A 280 -2.22 -10.25 -10.29
N ILE A 281 -2.64 -11.49 -10.56
CA ILE A 281 -3.71 -12.15 -9.84
C ILE A 281 -3.20 -13.51 -9.37
N ASN A 282 -3.37 -13.80 -8.09
CA ASN A 282 -3.19 -15.13 -7.53
C ASN A 282 -4.51 -15.62 -6.91
N PHE A 283 -4.80 -16.91 -7.03
CA PHE A 283 -6.03 -17.49 -6.48
C PHE A 283 -5.84 -18.96 -6.11
N THR A 284 -6.58 -19.39 -5.10
CA THR A 284 -6.49 -20.75 -4.53
C THR A 284 -7.82 -21.48 -4.72
N TRP A 285 -7.75 -22.72 -5.23
CA TRP A 285 -8.89 -23.60 -5.38
C TRP A 285 -8.55 -25.04 -4.98
N GLU A 286 -9.58 -25.85 -4.79
CA GLU A 286 -9.47 -27.28 -4.53
C GLU A 286 -10.59 -28.04 -5.27
N THR A 287 -10.32 -29.27 -5.68
CA THR A 287 -11.35 -30.14 -6.32
C THR A 287 -11.56 -31.47 -5.63
N GLY A 288 -10.85 -31.74 -4.54
CA GLY A 288 -10.88 -33.00 -3.79
C GLY A 288 -9.73 -33.08 -2.79
N ALA A 289 -9.75 -34.09 -1.93
CA ALA A 289 -8.71 -34.28 -0.91
C ALA A 289 -7.32 -34.37 -1.58
N ASN A 290 -6.36 -33.60 -1.06
CA ASN A 290 -5.00 -33.44 -1.60
C ASN A 290 -4.93 -32.85 -3.03
N GLN A 291 -6.01 -32.24 -3.53
CA GLN A 291 -6.07 -31.60 -4.85
C GLN A 291 -6.28 -30.08 -4.72
N GLN A 292 -5.43 -29.44 -3.92
CA GLN A 292 -5.43 -27.99 -3.73
C GLN A 292 -4.30 -27.33 -4.54
N PHE A 293 -4.63 -26.23 -5.21
CA PHE A 293 -3.73 -25.55 -6.15
C PHE A 293 -3.83 -24.04 -6.03
N VAL A 294 -2.73 -23.37 -6.40
CA VAL A 294 -2.64 -21.93 -6.57
C VAL A 294 -2.37 -21.61 -8.04
N GLY A 295 -3.18 -20.75 -8.61
CA GLY A 295 -3.00 -20.17 -9.93
C GLY A 295 -2.41 -18.77 -9.81
N ARG A 296 -1.52 -18.42 -10.73
CA ARG A 296 -0.97 -17.05 -10.86
C ARG A 296 -1.03 -16.60 -12.31
N ALA A 297 -1.48 -15.38 -12.53
CA ALA A 297 -1.51 -14.72 -13.83
C ALA A 297 -0.84 -13.34 -13.75
N TYR A 298 0.02 -13.05 -14.72
CA TYR A 298 0.74 -11.78 -14.86
C TYR A 298 0.34 -11.12 -16.18
N PHE A 299 0.03 -9.83 -16.15
CA PHE A 299 -0.53 -9.12 -17.31
C PHE A 299 0.40 -8.00 -17.80
N SER A 300 0.33 -7.68 -19.10
CA SER A 300 0.80 -6.42 -19.66
C SER A 300 -0.34 -5.41 -19.61
N TRP A 301 -0.06 -4.19 -19.14
CA TRP A 301 -1.08 -3.16 -19.02
C TRP A 301 -1.68 -2.82 -20.38
N GLU A 302 -0.86 -2.65 -21.41
CA GLU A 302 -1.31 -2.24 -22.74
C GLU A 302 -2.31 -3.25 -23.34
N LYS A 303 -1.93 -4.55 -23.33
CA LYS A 303 -2.76 -5.63 -23.87
C LYS A 303 -4.07 -5.77 -23.09
N ALA A 304 -3.97 -5.78 -21.76
CA ALA A 304 -5.14 -5.96 -20.91
C ALA A 304 -6.07 -4.75 -21.01
N ASN A 305 -5.54 -3.53 -20.88
CA ASN A 305 -6.31 -2.29 -20.96
C ASN A 305 -7.06 -2.15 -22.28
N GLU A 306 -6.47 -2.55 -23.41
CA GLU A 306 -7.16 -2.53 -24.70
C GLU A 306 -8.44 -3.41 -24.67
N ILE A 307 -8.34 -4.59 -24.09
CA ILE A 307 -9.45 -5.55 -24.01
C ILE A 307 -10.50 -5.08 -22.99
N PHE A 308 -10.09 -4.60 -21.81
CA PHE A 308 -11.01 -4.00 -20.84
C PHE A 308 -11.77 -2.80 -21.44
N ARG A 309 -11.07 -1.93 -22.18
CA ARG A 309 -11.68 -0.79 -22.86
C ARG A 309 -12.74 -1.21 -23.88
N LYS A 310 -12.49 -2.27 -24.65
CA LYS A 310 -13.45 -2.82 -25.63
C LYS A 310 -14.64 -3.49 -24.95
N ALA A 311 -14.42 -4.18 -23.83
CA ALA A 311 -15.47 -4.86 -23.07
C ALA A 311 -16.42 -3.87 -22.38
N GLY A 312 -15.96 -2.65 -22.09
CA GLY A 312 -16.78 -1.59 -21.48
C GLY A 312 -17.08 -1.86 -20.00
N SER A 313 -18.31 -1.54 -19.58
CA SER A 313 -18.78 -1.77 -18.21
C SER A 313 -19.40 -3.15 -18.03
N LYS A 314 -19.36 -3.69 -16.80
CA LYS A 314 -19.91 -5.02 -16.41
C LYS A 314 -19.03 -6.20 -16.85
N GLY A 315 -17.72 -6.03 -16.80
CA GLY A 315 -16.77 -7.10 -17.10
C GLY A 315 -16.86 -8.27 -16.11
N ASN A 316 -16.85 -9.49 -16.63
CA ASN A 316 -16.66 -10.72 -15.87
C ASN A 316 -15.31 -11.32 -16.26
N LEU A 317 -14.29 -11.15 -15.40
CA LEU A 317 -12.97 -11.73 -15.57
C LEU A 317 -12.96 -13.15 -15.01
N GLU A 318 -13.18 -14.12 -15.87
CA GLU A 318 -13.27 -15.53 -15.52
C GLU A 318 -11.92 -16.24 -15.62
N PHE A 319 -11.56 -16.94 -14.54
CA PHE A 319 -10.48 -17.91 -14.49
C PHE A 319 -11.08 -19.32 -14.58
N LYS A 320 -11.16 -19.85 -15.80
CA LYS A 320 -11.73 -21.18 -16.07
C LYS A 320 -10.67 -22.25 -15.89
N VAL A 321 -10.67 -22.91 -14.73
CA VAL A 321 -9.74 -23.98 -14.35
C VAL A 321 -10.05 -25.27 -15.13
N SER A 322 -9.01 -25.90 -15.67
CA SER A 322 -9.13 -27.17 -16.39
C SER A 322 -9.55 -28.31 -15.47
N GLN A 323 -10.23 -29.33 -16.01
CA GLN A 323 -10.80 -30.43 -15.21
C GLN A 323 -9.73 -31.22 -14.44
N ASP A 324 -8.51 -31.29 -14.97
CA ASP A 324 -7.33 -31.95 -14.38
C ASP A 324 -6.50 -31.04 -13.45
N ASN A 325 -6.94 -29.80 -13.21
CA ASN A 325 -6.25 -28.77 -12.43
C ASN A 325 -4.85 -28.35 -12.94
N SER A 326 -4.44 -28.77 -14.13
CA SER A 326 -3.09 -28.49 -14.63
C SER A 326 -2.94 -27.06 -15.19
N SER A 327 -4.05 -26.40 -15.51
CA SER A 327 -4.06 -25.09 -16.17
C SER A 327 -5.36 -24.32 -15.91
N PHE A 328 -5.42 -23.09 -16.41
CA PHE A 328 -6.64 -22.30 -16.48
C PHE A 328 -6.61 -21.37 -17.69
N GLN A 329 -7.80 -21.03 -18.20
CA GLN A 329 -8.00 -19.97 -19.18
C GLN A 329 -8.42 -18.68 -18.48
N ILE A 330 -8.10 -17.54 -19.10
CA ILE A 330 -8.51 -16.22 -18.63
C ILE A 330 -9.42 -15.61 -19.69
N LEU A 331 -10.66 -15.33 -19.32
CA LEU A 331 -11.68 -14.83 -20.23
C LEU A 331 -12.29 -13.54 -19.66
N LEU A 332 -12.40 -12.48 -20.45
CA LEU A 332 -13.19 -11.32 -20.10
C LEU A 332 -14.49 -11.35 -20.91
N ASN A 333 -15.63 -11.54 -20.23
CA ASN A 333 -16.93 -11.71 -20.88
C ASN A 333 -16.96 -12.84 -21.93
N GLY A 334 -16.20 -13.92 -21.70
CA GLY A 334 -16.08 -15.05 -22.62
C GLY A 334 -14.99 -14.89 -23.69
N GLU A 335 -14.44 -13.70 -23.87
CA GLU A 335 -13.35 -13.44 -24.83
C GLU A 335 -11.98 -13.65 -24.17
N PRO A 336 -10.99 -14.28 -24.84
CA PRO A 336 -9.66 -14.50 -24.26
C PRO A 336 -8.96 -13.21 -23.83
N LEU A 337 -8.46 -13.18 -22.59
CA LEU A 337 -7.56 -12.14 -22.09
C LEU A 337 -6.13 -12.71 -21.99
N PRO A 338 -5.18 -12.28 -22.85
CA PRO A 338 -3.82 -12.78 -22.80
C PRO A 338 -3.10 -12.31 -21.54
N ALA A 339 -2.47 -13.25 -20.83
CA ALA A 339 -1.49 -12.99 -19.79
C ALA A 339 -0.06 -13.16 -20.38
N ASP A 340 0.90 -12.41 -19.86
CA ASP A 340 2.32 -12.59 -20.21
C ASP A 340 2.88 -13.88 -19.61
N SER A 341 2.32 -14.33 -18.47
CA SER A 341 2.63 -15.63 -17.88
C SER A 341 1.47 -16.14 -17.03
N THR A 342 1.20 -17.44 -17.12
CA THR A 342 0.34 -18.17 -16.18
C THR A 342 1.13 -19.29 -15.52
N ARG A 343 0.81 -19.60 -14.27
CA ARG A 343 1.45 -20.67 -13.50
C ARG A 343 0.43 -21.36 -12.61
N VAL A 344 0.58 -22.66 -12.44
CA VAL A 344 -0.21 -23.47 -11.50
C VAL A 344 0.74 -24.28 -10.64
N PHE A 345 0.50 -24.28 -9.33
CA PHE A 345 1.30 -25.02 -8.36
C PHE A 345 0.38 -25.72 -7.37
N GLN A 346 0.76 -26.93 -6.95
CA GLN A 346 0.10 -27.58 -5.82
C GLN A 346 0.45 -26.84 -4.52
N THR A 347 -0.49 -26.82 -3.57
CA THR A 347 -0.29 -26.21 -2.26
C THR A 347 -0.99 -27.05 -1.19
N GLU A 348 -0.53 -26.91 0.06
CA GLU A 348 -1.03 -27.64 1.23
C GLU A 348 -1.53 -26.64 2.29
N ARG A 349 -2.14 -25.53 1.85
CA ARG A 349 -2.65 -24.54 2.80
C ARG A 349 -3.87 -25.07 3.51
N GLU A 350 -3.89 -24.85 4.81
CA GLU A 350 -5.00 -25.25 5.66
C GLU A 350 -6.14 -24.24 5.54
N PHE A 351 -7.32 -24.75 5.25
CA PHE A 351 -8.57 -24.01 5.31
C PHE A 351 -9.64 -24.92 5.95
N HIS A 352 -10.55 -24.35 6.73
CA HIS A 352 -11.56 -25.07 7.50
C HIS A 352 -12.46 -25.94 6.63
N GLU A 353 -12.82 -25.44 5.45
CA GLU A 353 -13.70 -26.17 4.53
C GLU A 353 -12.95 -26.98 3.45
N SER A 354 -11.64 -27.23 3.59
CA SER A 354 -10.92 -28.11 2.66
C SER A 354 -11.55 -29.52 2.63
N TYR A 355 -11.36 -30.25 1.53
CA TYR A 355 -11.72 -31.67 1.52
C TYR A 355 -10.82 -32.44 2.48
N LYS A 356 -11.42 -33.34 3.27
CA LYS A 356 -10.73 -34.22 4.23
C LYS A 356 -10.52 -35.61 3.66
#